data_AF-A0A934NKB0-F1
#
_entry.id   AF-A0A934NKB0-F1
#
_cell.length_a   1.000
_cell.length_b   1.000
_cell.length_c   1.000
_cell.angle_alpha   90.00
_cell.angle_beta   90.00
_cell.angle_gamma   90.00
#
_symmetry.space_group_name_H-M   'P 1'
#
loop_
_entity.id
_entity.type
_entity.pdbx_description
1 polymer ?
#
loop_
_entity_poly.entity_id
_entity_poly.type
_entity_poly.pdbx_seq_one_letter_code
_entity_poly.pdbx_strand_id
1 'polypeptide(L)'
;MEKTLNFKAFNFSPIFWWKAIEKSIELTDLFGKEIESDFNFINWFNKANIENDTVELIKDVSSSVNNEQYYKATRNEYFHKIIGINIYGREVSERTEIELFKKHDIDETKSLKYNFNIYDLNHLAFVHFHKWLIFDNFHDWVKWQLYFDFIVSKIETPKKELYIYLWKLIFSEIDFRDNLFENISQYKKFRDKLHEFSEDSKFVEEKIRELRKKKKL
;
A
#
# COMPACT_ATOMS: atom_id res chain seq x y z
N MET A 1 -13.78 23.74 13.24
CA MET A 1 -12.39 23.81 13.75
C MET A 1 -11.48 23.86 12.55
N GLU A 2 -10.72 24.95 12.38
CA GLU A 2 -9.62 24.98 11.42
C GLU A 2 -8.62 23.88 11.82
N LYS A 3 -8.27 23.00 10.90
CA LYS A 3 -7.22 22.01 11.15
C LYS A 3 -5.88 22.72 11.10
N THR A 4 -5.16 22.71 12.23
CA THR A 4 -3.80 23.24 12.31
C THR A 4 -2.89 22.43 11.41
N LEU A 5 -2.15 23.11 10.52
CA LEU A 5 -1.13 22.49 9.69
C LEU A 5 0.06 22.11 10.59
N ASN A 6 0.44 20.83 10.60
CA ASN A 6 1.68 20.42 11.25
C ASN A 6 2.87 20.84 10.39
N PHE A 7 3.39 22.06 10.63
CA PHE A 7 4.50 22.62 9.87
C PHE A 7 5.77 21.76 9.93
N LYS A 8 5.95 20.94 10.97
CA LYS A 8 7.13 20.04 11.07
C LYS A 8 6.97 18.84 10.14
N ALA A 9 5.80 18.22 10.11
CA ALA A 9 5.49 17.16 9.14
C ALA A 9 5.40 17.70 7.70
N PHE A 10 4.98 18.95 7.52
CA PHE A 10 4.99 19.61 6.21
C PHE A 10 6.42 19.94 5.74
N ASN A 11 7.26 20.47 6.64
CA ASN A 11 8.65 20.79 6.37
C ASN A 11 9.58 19.57 6.45
N PHE A 12 9.06 18.41 6.85
CA PHE A 12 9.74 17.14 6.70
C PHE A 12 10.04 16.97 5.22
N SER A 13 11.31 17.22 4.88
CA SER A 13 11.71 17.47 3.50
C SER A 13 11.12 16.40 2.58
N PRO A 14 10.40 16.79 1.50
CA PRO A 14 9.94 15.83 0.50
C PRO A 14 11.08 14.93 -0.01
N ILE A 15 12.32 15.44 -0.02
CA ILE A 15 13.52 14.68 -0.35
C ILE A 15 13.79 13.61 0.70
N PHE A 16 13.66 13.91 1.99
CA PHE A 16 13.86 12.90 3.04
C PHE A 16 12.76 11.84 3.01
N TRP A 17 11.50 12.23 2.80
CA TRP A 17 10.39 11.30 2.60
C TRP A 17 10.65 10.35 1.43
N TRP A 18 10.98 10.88 0.25
CA TRP A 18 11.27 10.06 -0.92
C TRP A 18 12.48 9.17 -0.74
N LYS A 19 13.56 9.68 -0.14
CA LYS A 19 14.75 8.87 0.16
C LYS A 19 14.45 7.74 1.14
N ALA A 20 13.58 7.96 2.14
CA ALA A 20 13.18 6.92 3.07
C ALA A 20 12.42 5.79 2.34
N ILE A 21 11.52 6.15 1.42
CA ILE A 21 10.79 5.17 0.58
C ILE A 21 11.78 4.41 -0.32
N GLU A 22 12.60 5.11 -1.09
CA GLU A 22 13.57 4.53 -2.03
C GLU A 22 14.51 3.55 -1.32
N LYS A 23 15.15 4.00 -0.23
CA LYS A 23 16.04 3.17 0.58
C LYS A 23 15.33 1.94 1.14
N SER A 24 14.07 2.09 1.57
CA SER A 24 13.30 0.96 2.12
C SER A 24 12.96 -0.05 1.03
N ILE A 25 12.63 0.39 -0.19
CA ILE A 25 12.41 -0.49 -1.35
C ILE A 25 13.70 -1.25 -1.69
N GLU A 26 14.84 -0.55 -1.78
CA GLU A 26 16.13 -1.15 -2.08
C GLU A 26 16.54 -2.20 -1.04
N LEU A 27 16.39 -1.87 0.25
CA LEU A 27 16.70 -2.82 1.33
C LEU A 27 15.79 -4.04 1.29
N THR A 28 14.49 -3.84 1.09
CA THR A 28 13.54 -4.96 0.97
C THR A 28 13.84 -5.82 -0.26
N ASP A 29 14.28 -5.26 -1.39
CA ASP A 29 14.68 -6.03 -2.56
C ASP A 29 15.95 -6.86 -2.33
N LEU A 30 16.96 -6.27 -1.68
CA LEU A 30 18.18 -6.97 -1.32
C LEU A 30 17.90 -8.16 -0.40
N PHE A 31 17.06 -7.97 0.64
CA PHE A 31 16.67 -9.08 1.51
C PHE A 31 15.71 -10.06 0.84
N GLY A 32 14.82 -9.56 -0.01
CA GLY A 32 13.88 -10.38 -0.78
C GLY A 32 14.59 -11.41 -1.64
N LYS A 33 15.62 -11.00 -2.39
CA LYS A 33 16.46 -11.90 -3.20
C LYS A 33 17.19 -12.97 -2.40
N GLU A 34 17.49 -12.70 -1.14
CA GLU A 34 18.17 -13.67 -0.26
C GLU A 34 17.18 -14.64 0.42
N ILE A 35 15.90 -14.25 0.53
CA ILE A 35 14.83 -15.05 1.13
C ILE A 35 14.13 -15.91 0.08
N GLU A 36 13.85 -15.34 -1.10
CA GLU A 36 13.20 -15.97 -2.24
C GLU A 36 13.97 -15.60 -3.50
N SER A 37 14.92 -16.44 -3.92
CA SER A 37 15.89 -16.14 -4.98
C SER A 37 15.26 -15.80 -6.33
N ASP A 38 14.10 -16.37 -6.62
CA ASP A 38 13.37 -16.17 -7.87
C ASP A 38 12.44 -14.95 -7.82
N PHE A 39 12.35 -14.28 -6.66
CA PHE A 39 11.50 -13.12 -6.46
C PHE A 39 12.30 -11.82 -6.51
N ASN A 40 11.92 -10.96 -7.46
CA ASN A 40 12.42 -9.60 -7.56
C ASN A 40 11.36 -8.64 -7.01
N PHE A 41 11.59 -8.13 -5.79
CA PHE A 41 10.64 -7.29 -5.09
C PHE A 41 10.40 -5.98 -5.84
N ILE A 42 11.45 -5.32 -6.36
CA ILE A 42 11.31 -4.08 -7.13
C ILE A 42 10.46 -4.28 -8.38
N ASN A 43 10.68 -5.38 -9.12
CA ASN A 43 9.92 -5.67 -10.33
C ASN A 43 8.46 -5.98 -9.98
N TRP A 44 8.20 -6.71 -8.91
CA TRP A 44 6.85 -6.94 -8.40
C TRP A 44 6.19 -5.62 -7.97
N PHE A 45 6.85 -4.82 -7.15
CA PHE A 45 6.36 -3.52 -6.67
C PHE A 45 5.98 -2.57 -7.81
N ASN A 46 6.76 -2.56 -8.90
CA ASN A 46 6.55 -1.63 -10.02
C ASN A 46 5.62 -2.14 -11.12
N LYS A 47 5.43 -3.45 -11.27
CA LYS A 47 4.75 -4.02 -12.46
C LYS A 47 3.66 -5.04 -12.14
N ALA A 48 3.61 -5.55 -10.91
CA ALA A 48 2.58 -6.52 -10.56
C ALA A 48 1.21 -5.86 -10.53
N ASN A 49 0.19 -6.68 -10.75
CA ASN A 49 -1.19 -6.25 -10.63
C ASN A 49 -1.96 -7.26 -9.78
N ILE A 50 -3.00 -6.78 -9.11
CA ILE A 50 -3.96 -7.58 -8.34
C ILE A 50 -5.26 -7.59 -9.13
N GLU A 51 -5.73 -8.77 -9.50
CA GLU A 51 -7.07 -8.95 -10.04
C GLU A 51 -8.09 -9.06 -8.90
N ASN A 52 -9.25 -8.43 -9.08
CA ASN A 52 -10.38 -8.47 -8.16
C ASN A 52 -11.69 -8.50 -8.94
N ASP A 53 -12.71 -9.14 -8.38
CA ASP A 53 -14.02 -9.25 -9.02
C ASP A 53 -14.85 -7.96 -8.88
N THR A 54 -14.46 -7.07 -7.96
CA THR A 54 -15.14 -5.80 -7.70
C THR A 54 -14.17 -4.63 -7.66
N VAL A 55 -14.69 -3.41 -7.89
CA VAL A 55 -13.95 -2.15 -7.67
C VAL A 55 -13.65 -1.94 -6.18
N GLU A 56 -14.45 -2.55 -5.30
CA GLU A 56 -14.35 -2.38 -3.86
C GLU A 56 -13.12 -3.10 -3.30
N LEU A 57 -12.23 -2.33 -2.68
CA LEU A 57 -11.11 -2.87 -1.93
C LEU A 57 -11.63 -3.47 -0.63
N ILE A 58 -11.15 -4.67 -0.27
CA ILE A 58 -11.65 -5.48 0.86
C ILE A 58 -11.87 -4.66 2.15
N LYS A 59 -12.99 -4.95 2.82
CA LYS A 59 -13.53 -4.28 4.01
C LYS A 59 -13.08 -4.91 5.33
N ASP A 60 -12.10 -5.80 5.35
CA ASP A 60 -11.59 -6.41 6.59
C ASP A 60 -10.74 -5.45 7.45
N VAL A 61 -10.98 -4.14 7.32
CA VAL A 61 -10.48 -3.14 8.24
C VAL A 61 -11.24 -3.34 9.56
N SER A 62 -10.47 -3.56 10.62
CA SER A 62 -10.93 -3.73 12.00
C SER A 62 -12.09 -2.80 12.37
N SER A 63 -12.95 -3.28 13.25
CA SER A 63 -14.23 -2.76 13.79
C SER A 63 -14.30 -1.28 14.26
N SER A 64 -13.30 -0.46 13.95
CA SER A 64 -13.13 0.93 14.39
C SER A 64 -13.52 2.01 13.38
N VAL A 65 -13.79 1.66 12.12
CA VAL A 65 -14.19 2.63 11.07
C VAL A 65 -15.70 2.56 10.82
N ASN A 66 -16.42 3.66 11.06
CA ASN A 66 -17.84 3.74 10.71
C ASN A 66 -17.98 3.62 9.17
N ASN A 67 -18.89 2.73 8.72
CA ASN A 67 -19.23 2.46 7.32
C ASN A 67 -19.35 3.73 6.48
N GLU A 68 -19.94 4.81 6.99
CA GLU A 68 -20.14 6.05 6.22
C GLU A 68 -18.81 6.76 5.84
N GLN A 69 -17.83 6.76 6.75
CA GLN A 69 -16.53 7.38 6.50
C GLN A 69 -15.71 6.55 5.52
N TYR A 70 -15.82 5.23 5.61
CA TYR A 70 -15.25 4.28 4.66
C TYR A 70 -15.82 4.48 3.25
N TYR A 71 -17.15 4.56 3.10
CA TYR A 71 -17.79 4.78 1.80
C TYR A 71 -17.40 6.11 1.15
N LYS A 72 -17.15 7.17 1.95
CA LYS A 72 -16.63 8.44 1.42
C LYS A 72 -15.17 8.33 0.96
N ALA A 73 -14.40 7.43 1.55
CA ALA A 73 -13.00 7.19 1.19
C ALA A 73 -12.86 6.37 -0.10
N THR A 74 -13.69 5.35 -0.33
CA THR A 74 -13.55 4.43 -1.47
C THR A 74 -14.03 4.97 -2.83
N ARG A 75 -14.66 6.15 -2.90
CA ARG A 75 -15.22 6.77 -4.12
C ARG A 75 -14.21 7.21 -5.21
N ASN A 76 -12.95 6.81 -5.14
CA ASN A 76 -11.97 7.19 -6.18
C ASN A 76 -12.11 6.27 -7.40
N GLU A 77 -12.54 6.81 -8.55
CA GLU A 77 -12.90 6.03 -9.75
C GLU A 77 -11.70 5.57 -10.63
N TYR A 78 -10.46 6.03 -10.37
CA TYR A 78 -9.41 6.05 -11.42
C TYR A 78 -8.13 5.25 -11.18
N PHE A 79 -8.09 4.30 -10.26
CA PHE A 79 -6.85 3.58 -9.91
C PHE A 79 -6.81 2.10 -10.32
N HIS A 80 -7.76 1.66 -11.14
CA HIS A 80 -7.83 0.30 -11.68
C HIS A 80 -8.10 0.32 -13.19
N LYS A 81 -7.84 -0.80 -13.85
CA LYS A 81 -8.31 -1.09 -15.20
C LYS A 81 -9.46 -2.07 -15.13
N ILE A 82 -10.43 -1.92 -16.02
CA ILE A 82 -11.56 -2.83 -16.15
C ILE A 82 -11.26 -3.78 -17.29
N ILE A 83 -11.34 -5.06 -17.00
CA ILE A 83 -11.07 -6.17 -17.91
C ILE A 83 -12.41 -6.80 -18.30
N GLY A 84 -12.63 -6.95 -19.60
CA GLY A 84 -13.77 -7.66 -20.18
C GLY A 84 -13.33 -8.67 -21.23
N ILE A 85 -14.22 -9.59 -21.55
CA ILE A 85 -14.05 -10.52 -22.68
C ILE A 85 -14.95 -10.03 -23.80
N ASN A 86 -14.40 -9.83 -25.00
CA ASN A 86 -15.21 -9.45 -26.16
C ASN A 86 -15.97 -10.64 -26.75
N ILE A 87 -16.90 -10.36 -27.68
CA ILE A 87 -17.69 -11.39 -28.39
C ILE A 87 -16.83 -12.44 -29.12
N TYR A 88 -15.55 -12.16 -29.35
CA TYR A 88 -14.58 -13.07 -29.99
C TYR A 88 -13.77 -13.90 -28.98
N GLY A 89 -14.07 -13.80 -27.67
CA GLY A 89 -13.36 -14.51 -26.62
C GLY A 89 -11.99 -13.93 -26.25
N ARG A 90 -11.67 -12.70 -26.67
CA ARG A 90 -10.41 -12.03 -26.31
C ARG A 90 -10.58 -11.12 -25.10
N GLU A 91 -9.60 -11.18 -24.20
CA GLU A 91 -9.50 -10.25 -23.08
C GLU A 91 -9.03 -8.87 -23.55
N VAL A 92 -9.76 -7.84 -23.11
CA VAL A 92 -9.50 -6.43 -23.42
C VAL A 92 -9.66 -5.62 -22.15
N SER A 93 -8.96 -4.48 -22.06
CA SER A 93 -9.01 -3.65 -20.86
C SER A 93 -9.03 -2.16 -21.17
N GLU A 94 -9.81 -1.40 -20.40
CA GLU A 94 -9.91 0.06 -20.49
C GLU A 94 -9.93 0.68 -19.08
N ARG A 95 -9.88 2.01 -19.00
CA ARG A 95 -9.91 2.73 -17.71
C ARG A 95 -11.32 2.89 -17.16
N THR A 96 -12.33 2.82 -18.02
CA THR A 96 -13.74 2.99 -17.63
C THR A 96 -14.61 1.98 -18.36
N GLU A 97 -15.76 1.62 -17.77
CA GLU A 97 -16.70 0.70 -18.41
C GLU A 97 -17.23 1.30 -19.71
N ILE A 98 -17.49 2.61 -19.71
CA ILE A 98 -17.95 3.35 -20.88
C ILE A 98 -16.97 3.20 -22.05
N GLU A 99 -15.67 3.33 -21.81
CA GLU A 99 -14.66 3.10 -22.86
C GLU A 99 -14.60 1.63 -23.30
N LEU A 100 -14.71 0.71 -22.33
CA LEU A 100 -14.67 -0.73 -22.59
C LEU A 100 -15.79 -1.14 -23.55
N PHE A 101 -17.03 -0.78 -23.24
CA PHE A 101 -18.21 -1.09 -24.06
C PHE A 101 -18.23 -0.35 -25.40
N LYS A 102 -17.69 0.89 -25.46
CA LYS A 102 -17.65 1.65 -26.73
C LYS A 102 -16.62 1.15 -27.72
N LYS A 103 -15.51 0.57 -27.25
CA LYS A 103 -14.35 0.26 -28.11
C LYS A 103 -14.24 -1.21 -28.50
N HIS A 104 -14.78 -2.14 -27.71
CA HIS A 104 -14.35 -3.54 -27.79
C HIS A 104 -15.45 -4.60 -27.94
N ASP A 105 -16.71 -4.24 -28.22
CA ASP A 105 -17.83 -5.19 -28.40
C ASP A 105 -17.84 -6.30 -27.32
N ILE A 106 -18.08 -5.90 -26.07
CA ILE A 106 -17.98 -6.78 -24.89
C ILE A 106 -19.11 -7.81 -24.85
N ASP A 107 -18.78 -9.06 -24.51
CA ASP A 107 -19.77 -10.08 -24.16
C ASP A 107 -20.31 -9.80 -22.74
N GLU A 108 -21.47 -9.14 -22.68
CA GLU A 108 -22.16 -8.78 -21.43
C GLU A 108 -22.59 -9.99 -20.58
N THR A 109 -22.53 -11.22 -21.11
CA THR A 109 -22.81 -12.44 -20.33
C THR A 109 -21.63 -12.85 -19.43
N LYS A 110 -20.44 -12.29 -19.66
CA LYS A 110 -19.24 -12.53 -18.85
C LYS A 110 -19.08 -11.43 -17.80
N SER A 111 -18.72 -11.82 -16.58
CA SER A 111 -18.40 -10.88 -15.51
C SER A 111 -17.15 -10.06 -15.86
N LEU A 112 -17.21 -8.75 -15.64
CA LEU A 112 -16.05 -7.89 -15.67
C LEU A 112 -15.11 -8.22 -14.51
N LYS A 113 -13.82 -7.96 -14.72
CA LYS A 113 -12.77 -8.04 -13.70
C LYS A 113 -12.09 -6.70 -13.56
N TYR A 114 -11.47 -6.47 -12.41
CA TYR A 114 -10.79 -5.22 -12.10
C TYR A 114 -9.34 -5.50 -11.77
N ASN A 115 -8.44 -4.79 -12.42
CA ASN A 115 -7.03 -4.98 -12.28
C ASN A 115 -6.38 -3.74 -11.66
N PHE A 116 -5.78 -3.94 -10.49
CA PHE A 116 -5.17 -2.89 -9.70
C PHE A 116 -3.65 -2.99 -9.79
N ASN A 117 -3.01 -1.96 -10.32
CA ASN A 117 -1.56 -1.91 -10.38
C ASN A 117 -0.99 -1.66 -8.97
N ILE A 118 -0.04 -2.50 -8.54
CA ILE A 118 0.61 -2.37 -7.23
C ILE A 118 1.33 -1.02 -7.12
N TYR A 119 1.93 -0.52 -8.19
CA TYR A 119 2.60 0.78 -8.20
C TYR A 119 1.63 1.92 -7.87
N ASP A 120 0.46 1.92 -8.50
CA ASP A 120 -0.56 2.97 -8.32
C ASP A 120 -1.16 2.93 -6.92
N LEU A 121 -1.45 1.72 -6.40
CA LEU A 121 -1.91 1.53 -5.03
C LEU A 121 -0.88 2.01 -4.00
N ASN A 122 0.40 1.70 -4.20
CA ASN A 122 1.48 2.17 -3.34
C ASN A 122 1.62 3.68 -3.36
N HIS A 123 1.57 4.30 -4.54
CA HIS A 123 1.61 5.75 -4.67
C HIS A 123 0.46 6.40 -3.88
N LEU A 124 -0.76 5.87 -4.00
CA LEU A 124 -1.91 6.35 -3.22
C LEU A 124 -1.71 6.15 -1.71
N ALA A 125 -1.21 4.99 -1.29
CA ALA A 125 -0.90 4.73 0.11
C ALA A 125 0.11 5.74 0.67
N PHE A 126 1.22 6.01 -0.03
CA PHE A 126 2.21 7.00 0.39
C PHE A 126 1.64 8.42 0.46
N VAL A 127 0.86 8.83 -0.54
CA VAL A 127 0.23 10.16 -0.56
C VAL A 127 -0.71 10.35 0.63
N HIS A 128 -1.56 9.36 0.91
CA HIS A 128 -2.51 9.45 2.01
C HIS A 128 -1.82 9.38 3.36
N PHE A 129 -0.82 8.53 3.52
CA PHE A 129 -0.03 8.50 4.75
C PHE A 129 0.68 9.83 5.02
N HIS A 130 1.30 10.43 3.99
CA HIS A 130 1.95 11.74 4.10
C HIS A 130 0.95 12.85 4.47
N LYS A 131 -0.23 12.87 3.83
CA LYS A 131 -1.31 13.80 4.20
C LYS A 131 -1.78 13.59 5.64
N TRP A 132 -1.90 12.34 6.09
CA TRP A 132 -2.24 12.05 7.48
C TRP A 132 -1.17 12.59 8.45
N LEU A 133 0.13 12.42 8.14
CA LEU A 133 1.20 12.99 8.97
C LEU A 133 1.08 14.52 9.10
N ILE A 134 0.79 15.22 7.98
CA ILE A 134 0.70 16.69 7.94
C ILE A 134 -0.56 17.24 8.60
N PHE A 135 -1.71 16.58 8.41
CA PHE A 135 -3.02 17.16 8.75
C PHE A 135 -3.74 16.41 9.89
N ASP A 136 -3.14 15.36 10.44
CA ASP A 136 -3.77 14.40 11.37
C ASP A 136 -5.20 14.03 10.95
N ASN A 137 -5.37 13.81 9.65
CA ASN A 137 -6.69 13.58 9.07
C ASN A 137 -7.06 12.10 9.14
N PHE A 138 -8.05 11.76 9.96
CA PHE A 138 -8.54 10.38 10.08
C PHE A 138 -8.92 9.75 8.73
N HIS A 139 -9.49 10.53 7.80
CA HIS A 139 -9.81 10.04 6.46
C HIS A 139 -8.58 9.57 5.67
N ASP A 140 -7.47 10.29 5.77
CA ASP A 140 -6.24 9.94 5.09
C ASP A 140 -5.56 8.72 5.73
N TRP A 141 -5.66 8.57 7.05
CA TRP A 141 -5.26 7.33 7.73
C TRP A 141 -6.05 6.11 7.23
N VAL A 142 -7.38 6.22 7.18
CA VAL A 142 -8.25 5.13 6.70
C VAL A 142 -7.94 4.79 5.25
N LYS A 143 -7.70 5.79 4.38
CA LYS A 143 -7.33 5.55 2.98
C LYS A 143 -6.00 4.82 2.83
N TRP A 144 -4.98 5.28 3.55
CA TRP A 144 -3.69 4.58 3.57
C TRP A 144 -3.87 3.12 3.98
N GLN A 145 -4.59 2.89 5.09
CA GLN A 145 -4.82 1.55 5.63
C GLN A 145 -5.59 0.67 4.64
N LEU A 146 -6.62 1.20 3.99
CA LEU A 146 -7.39 0.50 2.96
C LEU A 146 -6.48 -0.04 1.82
N TYR A 147 -5.61 0.82 1.26
CA TYR A 147 -4.73 0.42 0.16
C TYR A 147 -3.68 -0.59 0.62
N PHE A 148 -3.12 -0.38 1.82
CA PHE A 148 -2.17 -1.30 2.44
C PHE A 148 -2.79 -2.68 2.71
N ASP A 149 -3.92 -2.73 3.42
CA ASP A 149 -4.61 -3.96 3.80
C ASP A 149 -5.09 -4.73 2.55
N PHE A 150 -5.55 -4.02 1.51
CA PHE A 150 -5.92 -4.65 0.24
C PHE A 150 -4.73 -5.37 -0.41
N ILE A 151 -3.57 -4.72 -0.53
CA ILE A 151 -2.37 -5.36 -1.07
C ILE A 151 -2.01 -6.59 -0.23
N VAL A 152 -1.91 -6.42 1.09
CA VAL A 152 -1.54 -7.48 2.04
C VAL A 152 -2.50 -8.67 1.98
N SER A 153 -3.79 -8.44 1.80
CA SER A 153 -4.81 -9.51 1.72
C SER A 153 -4.73 -10.36 0.44
N LYS A 154 -4.00 -9.88 -0.57
CA LYS A 154 -3.93 -10.50 -1.91
C LYS A 154 -2.58 -11.17 -2.19
N ILE A 155 -1.69 -11.18 -1.21
CA ILE A 155 -0.34 -11.74 -1.32
C ILE A 155 -0.05 -12.70 -0.17
N GLU A 156 0.73 -13.74 -0.49
CA GLU A 156 1.14 -14.78 0.45
C GLU A 156 2.55 -14.52 1.00
N THR A 157 2.87 -15.11 2.14
CA THR A 157 4.24 -15.15 2.68
C THR A 157 5.15 -15.95 1.72
N PRO A 158 6.36 -15.46 1.38
CA PRO A 158 7.10 -14.38 2.04
C PRO A 158 6.85 -12.97 1.47
N LYS A 159 6.20 -12.83 0.31
CA LYS A 159 5.96 -11.53 -0.35
C LYS A 159 5.13 -10.59 0.51
N LYS A 160 4.12 -11.13 1.18
CA LYS A 160 3.32 -10.44 2.19
C LYS A 160 4.18 -9.78 3.25
N GLU A 161 5.01 -10.56 3.91
CA GLU A 161 5.85 -10.07 5.00
C GLU A 161 6.98 -9.15 4.52
N LEU A 162 7.50 -9.35 3.30
CA LEU A 162 8.43 -8.41 2.67
C LEU A 162 7.78 -7.04 2.43
N TYR A 163 6.53 -7.03 1.97
CA TYR A 163 5.77 -5.79 1.80
C TYR A 163 5.46 -5.10 3.15
N ILE A 164 5.14 -5.86 4.19
CA ILE A 164 4.97 -5.33 5.55
C ILE A 164 6.29 -4.79 6.09
N TYR A 165 7.41 -5.49 5.85
CA TYR A 165 8.74 -5.07 6.25
C TYR A 165 9.17 -3.76 5.57
N LEU A 166 8.82 -3.55 4.29
CA LEU A 166 8.99 -2.25 3.62
C LEU A 166 8.33 -1.12 4.42
N TRP A 167 7.07 -1.28 4.80
CA TRP A 167 6.34 -0.29 5.59
C TRP A 167 6.92 -0.11 6.99
N LYS A 168 7.39 -1.20 7.62
CA LYS A 168 8.14 -1.14 8.88
C LYS A 168 9.39 -0.26 8.76
N LEU A 169 10.19 -0.42 7.72
CA LEU A 169 11.39 0.39 7.49
C LEU A 169 11.05 1.87 7.34
N ILE A 170 10.02 2.19 6.55
CA ILE A 170 9.53 3.56 6.35
C ILE A 170 9.07 4.16 7.68
N PHE A 171 8.26 3.44 8.46
CA PHE A 171 7.82 3.90 9.77
C PHE A 171 9.01 4.07 10.72
N SER A 172 9.96 3.15 10.75
CA SER A 172 11.14 3.27 11.62
C SER A 172 11.94 4.55 11.32
N GLU A 173 12.14 4.88 10.03
CA GLU A 173 12.84 6.11 9.63
C GLU A 173 12.09 7.39 10.05
N ILE A 174 10.77 7.34 10.19
CA ILE A 174 9.95 8.44 10.72
C ILE A 174 10.02 8.50 12.25
N ASP A 175 10.00 7.35 12.93
CA ASP A 175 10.05 7.28 14.40
C ASP A 175 11.34 7.89 14.95
N PHE A 176 12.46 7.72 14.24
CA PHE A 176 13.75 8.32 14.59
C PHE A 176 13.78 9.85 14.51
N ARG A 177 12.70 10.50 14.07
CA ARG A 177 12.64 11.93 13.86
C ARG A 177 11.80 12.60 14.94
N ASP A 178 12.48 13.23 15.87
CA ASP A 178 11.87 13.92 17.01
C ASP A 178 10.80 14.94 16.56
N ASN A 179 9.65 14.91 17.26
CA ASN A 179 8.58 15.90 17.15
C ASN A 179 7.85 16.01 15.79
N LEU A 180 7.76 14.92 15.02
CA LEU A 180 7.01 14.90 13.76
C LEU A 180 5.49 14.92 13.93
N PHE A 181 4.99 14.42 15.05
CA PHE A 181 3.56 14.26 15.30
C PHE A 181 2.95 15.50 15.95
N GLU A 182 1.75 15.85 15.50
CA GLU A 182 1.01 17.00 15.99
C GLU A 182 0.57 16.81 17.45
N ASN A 183 0.22 15.56 17.82
CA ASN A 183 -0.27 15.24 19.16
C ASN A 183 0.03 13.79 19.57
N ILE A 184 -0.15 13.51 20.88
CA ILE A 184 0.08 12.19 21.49
C ILE A 184 -0.80 11.10 20.85
N SER A 185 -2.03 11.44 20.45
CA SER A 185 -2.96 10.47 19.84
C SER A 185 -2.48 10.00 18.47
N GLN A 186 -2.01 10.94 17.64
CA GLN A 186 -1.42 10.65 16.34
C GLN A 186 -0.17 9.76 16.48
N TYR A 187 0.72 10.10 17.41
CA TYR A 187 1.90 9.29 17.71
C TYR A 187 1.54 7.90 18.24
N LYS A 188 0.54 7.79 19.13
CA LYS A 188 0.09 6.49 19.65
C LYS A 188 -0.38 5.57 18.52
N LYS A 189 -1.21 6.09 17.59
CA LYS A 189 -1.65 5.33 16.41
C LYS A 189 -0.48 4.87 15.55
N PHE A 190 0.47 5.77 15.27
CA PHE A 190 1.69 5.45 14.54
C PHE A 190 2.49 4.32 15.20
N ARG A 191 2.77 4.46 16.50
CA ARG A 191 3.54 3.52 17.30
C ARG A 191 2.87 2.14 17.37
N ASP A 192 1.57 2.12 17.62
CA ASP A 192 0.81 0.87 17.71
C ASP A 192 0.86 0.12 16.36
N LYS A 193 0.76 0.85 15.24
CA LYS A 193 0.89 0.26 13.90
C LYS A 193 2.31 -0.21 13.57
N LEU A 194 3.33 0.51 14.02
CA LEU A 194 4.73 0.08 13.89
C LEU A 194 5.01 -1.22 14.68
N HIS A 195 4.38 -1.36 15.85
CA HIS A 195 4.41 -2.60 16.62
C HIS A 195 3.73 -3.75 15.87
N GLU A 196 2.53 -3.54 15.32
CA GLU A 196 1.85 -4.54 14.48
C GLU A 196 2.75 -5.01 13.32
N PHE A 197 3.40 -4.10 12.59
CA PHE A 197 4.33 -4.49 11.51
C PHE A 197 5.49 -5.36 11.99
N SER A 198 5.98 -5.12 13.20
CA SER A 198 7.06 -5.93 13.78
C SER A 198 6.60 -7.35 14.11
N GLU A 199 5.33 -7.52 14.47
CA GLU A 199 4.73 -8.83 14.72
C GLU A 199 4.40 -9.56 13.41
N ASP A 200 3.84 -8.83 12.43
CA ASP A 200 3.37 -9.39 11.17
C ASP A 200 4.48 -9.68 10.15
N SER A 201 5.72 -9.20 10.38
CA SER A 201 6.88 -9.49 9.52
C SER A 201 7.97 -10.33 10.20
N LYS A 202 7.60 -11.05 11.28
CA LYS A 202 8.53 -11.86 12.08
C LYS A 202 9.32 -12.86 11.27
N PHE A 203 8.71 -13.60 10.34
CA PHE A 203 9.42 -14.62 9.59
C PHE A 203 10.51 -13.97 8.71
N VAL A 204 10.18 -12.88 8.02
CA VAL A 204 11.17 -12.14 7.22
C VAL A 204 12.28 -11.55 8.10
N GLU A 205 11.94 -10.98 9.26
CA GLU A 205 12.93 -10.43 10.17
C GLU A 205 13.88 -11.48 10.75
N GLU A 206 13.37 -12.67 11.07
CA GLU A 206 14.18 -13.80 11.49
C GLU A 206 15.15 -14.23 10.39
N LYS A 207 14.67 -14.35 9.15
CA LYS A 207 15.53 -14.65 8.00
C LYS A 207 16.60 -13.58 7.77
N ILE A 208 16.25 -12.30 7.88
CA ILE A 208 17.22 -11.21 7.77
C ILE A 208 18.27 -11.30 8.89
N ARG A 209 17.86 -11.61 10.12
CA ARG A 209 18.77 -11.80 11.25
C ARG A 209 19.73 -12.98 11.01
N GLU A 210 19.24 -14.10 10.49
CA GLU A 210 20.06 -15.25 10.11
C GLU A 210 21.09 -14.89 9.03
N LEU A 211 20.65 -14.20 7.96
CA LEU A 211 21.52 -13.75 6.87
C LEU A 211 22.62 -12.81 7.37
N ARG A 212 22.29 -11.87 8.26
CA ARG A 212 23.27 -10.96 8.87
C ARG A 212 24.30 -11.70 9.73
N LYS A 213 23.90 -12.76 10.43
CA LYS A 213 24.83 -13.63 11.18
C LYS A 213 25.75 -14.41 10.24
N LYS A 214 25.24 -14.93 9.13
CA LYS A 214 26.02 -15.67 8.12
C LYS A 214 27.03 -14.78 7.38
N LYS A 215 26.69 -13.54 7.08
CA LYS A 215 27.58 -12.56 6.41
C LYS A 215 28.60 -11.91 7.35
N LYS A 216 28.46 -12.09 8.68
CA LYS A 216 29.51 -11.79 9.66
C LYS A 216 30.44 -13.01 9.80
N LEU A 217 31.29 -13.20 8.80
CA LEU A 217 32.58 -13.90 8.91
C LEU A 217 33.68 -12.88 8.67
#